data_AF-A0A521FJA9-F1
#
_entry.id   AF-A0A521FJA9-F1
#
_cell.length_a   1.000
_cell.length_b   1.000
_cell.length_c   1.000
_cell.angle_alpha   90.00
_cell.angle_beta   90.00
_cell.angle_gamma   90.00
#
_symmetry.space_group_name_H-M   'P 1'
#
loop_
_entity.id
_entity.type
_entity.pdbx_description
1 polymer ?
#
loop_
_entity_poly.entity_id
_entity_poly.type
_entity_poly.pdbx_seq_one_letter_code
_entity_poly.pdbx_strand_id
1 'polypeptide(L)'
;MKNILELNAEDARSYFLKQESYSSIDLPYYFNFQNLLEEVSKILSGHRLSDFRQETPRDFEHVNYQLVSNKDGKYAWRPFQLINPAIYVSLINNITKEKNWNLIKNRFEEFQKESRIECHSLPVLSESEKRSDKSAQILNWWQRVEQRSIV
;
A
#
# COMPACT_ATOMS: atom_id res chain seq x y z
N MET A 1 3.76 -4.34 18.17
CA MET A 1 3.83 -4.32 16.71
C MET A 1 3.66 -2.88 16.27
N LYS A 2 4.78 -2.30 15.85
CA LYS A 2 4.81 -0.96 15.27
C LYS A 2 3.95 -0.93 14.00
N ASN A 3 3.10 0.09 13.86
CA ASN A 3 2.28 0.29 12.67
C ASN A 3 2.66 1.56 11.89
N ILE A 4 2.10 1.70 10.68
CA ILE A 4 2.43 2.78 9.76
C ILE A 4 2.26 4.19 10.35
N LEU A 5 1.30 4.41 11.26
CA LEU A 5 1.03 5.73 11.84
C LEU A 5 2.11 6.19 12.82
N GLU A 6 2.96 5.28 13.29
CA GLU A 6 4.10 5.57 14.16
C GLU A 6 5.31 6.12 13.38
N LEU A 7 5.23 6.17 12.04
CA LEU A 7 6.28 6.71 11.19
C LEU A 7 6.12 8.22 10.97
N ASN A 8 7.25 8.90 10.81
CA ASN A 8 7.25 10.25 10.23
C ASN A 8 6.91 10.18 8.73
N ALA A 9 6.72 11.34 8.10
CA ALA A 9 6.27 11.40 6.71
C ALA A 9 7.29 10.79 5.73
N GLU A 10 8.59 10.94 5.98
CA GLU A 10 9.66 10.38 5.15
C GLU A 10 9.75 8.86 5.28
N ASP A 11 9.70 8.34 6.50
CA ASP A 11 9.70 6.90 6.77
C ASP A 11 8.45 6.23 6.21
N ALA A 12 7.28 6.88 6.32
CA ALA A 12 6.04 6.41 5.71
C ALA A 12 6.14 6.36 4.17
N ARG A 13 6.77 7.38 3.57
CA ARG A 13 7.02 7.40 2.12
C ARG A 13 7.88 6.23 1.69
N SER A 14 9.00 6.02 2.38
CA SER A 14 9.91 4.90 2.14
C SER A 14 9.20 3.56 2.32
N TYR A 15 8.31 3.44 3.31
CA TYR A 15 7.51 2.25 3.52
C TYR A 15 6.58 1.94 2.34
N PHE A 16 5.82 2.93 1.87
CA PHE A 16 4.87 2.73 0.77
C PHE A 16 5.56 2.53 -0.59
N LEU A 17 6.80 3.00 -0.77
CA LEU A 17 7.55 2.80 -2.02
C LEU A 17 8.24 1.43 -2.13
N LYS A 18 8.15 0.57 -1.11
CA LYS A 18 8.55 -0.83 -1.21
C LYS A 18 7.66 -1.57 -2.21
N GLN A 19 8.24 -2.42 -3.06
CA GLN A 19 7.48 -3.25 -4.01
C GLN A 19 6.39 -4.09 -3.32
N GLU A 20 6.64 -4.56 -2.09
CA GLU A 20 5.70 -5.37 -1.30
C GLU A 20 4.48 -4.55 -0.85
N SER A 21 4.62 -3.22 -0.75
CA SER A 21 3.52 -2.29 -0.50
C SER A 21 2.73 -1.98 -1.77
N TYR A 22 3.40 -1.96 -2.93
CA TYR A 22 2.78 -1.68 -4.22
C TYR A 22 1.90 -2.82 -4.74
N SER A 23 2.33 -4.07 -4.57
CA SER A 23 1.58 -5.25 -5.01
C SER A 23 1.63 -6.37 -3.97
N SER A 24 0.45 -6.84 -3.58
CA SER A 24 0.29 -8.03 -2.74
C SER A 24 0.11 -9.33 -3.54
N ILE A 25 0.08 -9.24 -4.88
CA ILE A 25 -0.05 -10.39 -5.78
C ILE A 25 1.22 -11.23 -5.69
N ASP A 26 1.06 -12.52 -5.43
CA ASP A 26 2.18 -13.48 -5.44
C ASP A 26 2.57 -13.76 -6.90
N LEU A 27 3.55 -12.99 -7.38
CA LEU A 27 4.12 -13.11 -8.72
C LEU A 27 5.41 -13.96 -8.70
N PRO A 28 5.80 -14.55 -9.84
CA PRO A 28 7.10 -15.19 -9.97
C PRO A 28 8.27 -14.29 -9.56
N TYR A 29 9.33 -14.88 -9.00
CA TYR A 29 10.47 -14.15 -8.39
C TYR A 29 11.22 -13.20 -9.34
N TYR A 30 11.05 -13.35 -10.66
CA TYR A 30 11.65 -12.48 -11.66
C TYR A 30 10.86 -11.17 -11.86
N PHE A 31 9.64 -11.06 -11.33
CA PHE A 31 8.95 -9.78 -11.23
C PHE A 31 9.50 -9.00 -10.05
N ASN A 32 10.03 -7.81 -10.33
CA ASN A 32 10.52 -6.88 -9.32
C ASN A 32 10.06 -5.47 -9.70
N PHE A 33 9.20 -4.88 -8.88
CA PHE A 33 8.69 -3.52 -9.12
C PHE A 33 9.55 -2.43 -8.48
N GLN A 34 10.54 -2.79 -7.67
CA GLN A 34 11.33 -1.84 -6.90
C GLN A 34 12.06 -0.86 -7.83
N ASN A 35 12.76 -1.37 -8.84
CA ASN A 35 13.47 -0.52 -9.82
C ASN A 35 12.51 0.44 -10.55
N LEU A 36 11.33 -0.07 -10.94
CA LEU A 36 10.30 0.74 -11.61
C LEU A 36 9.80 1.87 -10.70
N LEU A 37 9.50 1.57 -9.43
CA LEU A 37 9.03 2.56 -8.47
C LEU A 37 10.08 3.62 -8.17
N GLU A 38 11.36 3.23 -8.10
CA GLU A 38 12.49 4.15 -7.90
C GLU A 38 12.67 5.09 -9.08
N GLU A 39 12.65 4.57 -10.31
CA GLU A 39 12.74 5.38 -11.52
C GLU A 39 11.56 6.36 -11.65
N VAL A 40 10.34 5.88 -11.43
CA VAL A 40 9.14 6.73 -11.45
C VAL A 40 9.18 7.78 -10.34
N SER A 41 9.63 7.41 -9.13
CA SER A 41 9.83 8.35 -8.02
C SER A 41 10.86 9.42 -8.36
N LYS A 42 11.94 9.06 -9.05
CA LYS A 42 12.96 10.01 -9.50
C LYS A 42 12.40 10.98 -10.54
N ILE A 43 11.66 10.49 -11.52
CA ILE A 43 11.04 11.32 -12.57
C ILE A 43 10.01 12.28 -11.97
N LEU A 44 9.17 11.80 -11.06
CA LEU A 44 8.13 12.61 -10.40
C LEU A 44 8.68 13.53 -9.29
N SER A 45 9.98 13.45 -8.97
CA SER A 45 10.58 14.31 -7.96
C SER A 45 10.50 15.77 -8.39
N GLY A 46 9.86 16.61 -7.57
CA GLY A 46 9.68 18.04 -7.85
C GLY A 46 8.61 18.38 -8.90
N HIS A 47 7.96 17.38 -9.50
CA HIS A 47 6.96 17.56 -10.55
C HIS A 47 5.58 17.06 -10.10
N ARG A 48 4.53 17.51 -10.78
CA ARG A 48 3.18 16.99 -10.62
C ARG A 48 2.93 15.94 -11.70
N LEU A 49 2.08 14.95 -11.40
CA LEU A 49 1.63 13.99 -12.40
C LEU A 49 0.96 14.67 -13.62
N SER A 50 0.32 15.82 -13.41
CA SER A 50 -0.25 16.63 -14.50
C SER A 50 0.77 17.09 -15.53
N ASP A 51 2.05 17.17 -15.16
CA ASP A 51 3.11 17.68 -16.03
C ASP A 51 3.51 16.62 -17.08
N PHE A 52 3.10 15.36 -16.90
CA PHE A 52 3.42 14.22 -17.75
C PHE A 52 2.22 13.66 -18.53
N ARG A 53 1.11 14.40 -18.57
CA ARG A 53 -0.12 13.94 -19.24
C ARG A 53 -0.77 15.08 -20.03
N GLN A 54 -1.32 14.76 -21.20
CA GLN A 54 -2.13 15.70 -21.97
C GLN A 54 -3.60 15.64 -21.53
N GLU A 55 -4.10 14.44 -21.27
CA GLU A 55 -5.48 14.19 -20.86
C GLU A 55 -5.53 13.63 -19.44
N THR A 56 -6.72 13.64 -18.81
CA THR A 56 -6.87 13.19 -17.43
C THR A 56 -7.11 11.67 -17.40
N PRO A 57 -6.35 10.87 -16.62
CA PRO A 57 -6.52 9.42 -16.53
C PRO A 57 -7.94 8.99 -16.13
N ARG A 58 -8.70 9.84 -15.42
CA ARG A 58 -10.10 9.59 -15.08
C ARG A 58 -10.98 9.36 -16.33
N ASP A 59 -10.60 9.92 -17.47
CA ASP A 59 -11.38 9.89 -18.70
C ASP A 59 -11.08 8.63 -19.54
N PHE A 60 -10.20 7.74 -19.06
CA PHE A 60 -9.80 6.51 -19.75
C PHE A 60 -10.16 5.27 -18.96
N GLU A 61 -10.58 4.24 -19.68
CA GLU A 61 -10.64 2.88 -19.15
C GLU A 61 -9.23 2.25 -19.13
N HIS A 62 -9.03 1.23 -18.29
CA HIS A 62 -7.79 0.45 -18.24
C HIS A 62 -6.50 1.23 -17.89
N VAL A 63 -6.62 2.36 -17.18
CA VAL A 63 -5.44 3.07 -16.61
C VAL A 63 -4.62 2.16 -15.68
N ASN A 64 -5.32 1.34 -14.90
CA ASN A 64 -4.71 0.28 -14.10
C ASN A 64 -4.57 -0.98 -14.95
N TYR A 65 -3.46 -1.68 -14.78
CA TYR A 65 -3.22 -2.94 -15.47
C TYR A 65 -4.10 -4.04 -14.87
N GLN A 66 -4.86 -4.74 -15.71
CA GLN A 66 -5.71 -5.85 -15.29
C GLN A 66 -5.00 -7.18 -15.54
N LEU A 67 -4.86 -7.99 -14.50
CA LEU A 67 -4.34 -9.34 -14.55
C LEU A 67 -5.46 -10.31 -14.22
N VAL A 68 -5.76 -11.26 -15.11
CA VAL A 68 -6.76 -12.30 -14.83
C VAL A 68 -6.04 -13.57 -14.41
N SER A 69 -6.36 -14.08 -13.21
CA SER A 69 -5.77 -15.30 -12.68
C SER A 69 -6.82 -16.40 -12.53
N ASN A 70 -6.41 -17.64 -12.80
CA ASN A 70 -7.25 -18.81 -12.60
C ASN A 70 -7.19 -19.24 -11.13
N LYS A 71 -8.35 -19.30 -10.47
CA LYS A 71 -8.47 -19.68 -9.07
C LYS A 71 -8.44 -21.20 -8.89
N ASP A 72 -9.19 -21.94 -9.72
CA ASP A 72 -9.51 -23.38 -9.50
C ASP A 72 -9.53 -24.24 -10.80
N GLY A 73 -8.86 -23.82 -11.86
CA GLY A 73 -8.58 -24.62 -13.07
C GLY A 73 -9.72 -24.80 -14.07
N LYS A 74 -11.00 -24.74 -13.66
CA LYS A 74 -12.15 -25.02 -14.56
C LYS A 74 -12.95 -23.80 -15.02
N TYR A 75 -13.48 -22.99 -14.08
CA TYR A 75 -14.37 -21.86 -14.43
C TYR A 75 -14.26 -20.64 -13.51
N ALA A 76 -13.30 -20.62 -12.59
CA ALA A 76 -13.15 -19.54 -11.61
C ALA A 76 -11.99 -18.62 -12.00
N TRP A 77 -12.30 -17.47 -12.57
CA TRP A 77 -11.33 -16.40 -12.86
C TRP A 77 -11.46 -15.29 -11.85
N ARG A 78 -10.33 -14.79 -11.32
CA ARG A 78 -10.28 -13.62 -10.45
C ARG A 78 -9.50 -12.50 -11.17
N PRO A 79 -10.12 -11.32 -11.37
CA PRO A 79 -9.39 -10.16 -11.83
C PRO A 79 -8.59 -9.57 -10.66
N PHE A 80 -7.31 -9.34 -10.90
CA PHE A 80 -6.44 -8.49 -10.12
C PHE A 80 -6.18 -7.20 -10.88
N GLN A 81 -5.89 -6.13 -10.15
CA GLN A 81 -5.49 -4.86 -10.76
C GLN A 81 -4.22 -4.35 -10.10
N LEU A 82 -3.26 -3.96 -10.94
CA LEU A 82 -2.09 -3.19 -10.54
C LEU A 82 -2.36 -1.74 -10.88
N ILE A 83 -2.31 -0.88 -9.87
CA ILE A 83 -2.44 0.56 -10.05
C ILE A 83 -1.31 1.07 -10.93
N ASN A 84 -1.57 2.04 -11.82
CA ASN A 84 -0.51 2.64 -12.62
C ASN A 84 0.64 3.17 -11.72
N PRO A 85 1.91 2.79 -11.95
CA PRO A 85 3.03 3.19 -11.09
C PRO A 85 3.16 4.70 -10.90
N ALA A 86 2.95 5.49 -11.95
CA ALA A 86 3.05 6.96 -11.86
C ALA A 86 1.93 7.55 -10.98
N ILE A 87 0.72 6.99 -11.07
CA ILE A 87 -0.40 7.38 -10.21
C ILE A 87 -0.14 6.98 -8.76
N TYR A 88 0.35 5.76 -8.54
CA TYR A 88 0.69 5.26 -7.21
C TYR A 88 1.75 6.12 -6.52
N VAL A 89 2.87 6.36 -7.20
CA VAL A 89 3.96 7.21 -6.68
C VAL A 89 3.49 8.64 -6.46
N SER A 90 2.68 9.20 -7.38
CA SER A 90 2.09 10.53 -7.19
C SER A 90 1.19 10.60 -5.96
N LEU A 91 0.42 9.54 -5.69
CA LEU A 91 -0.44 9.46 -4.51
C LEU A 91 0.41 9.40 -3.23
N ILE A 92 1.42 8.53 -3.19
CA ILE A 92 2.35 8.43 -2.06
C ILE A 92 2.98 9.79 -1.77
N ASN A 93 3.61 10.40 -2.77
CA ASN A 93 4.25 11.70 -2.62
C ASN A 93 3.28 12.77 -2.10
N ASN A 94 1.98 12.66 -2.39
CA ASN A 94 0.98 13.58 -1.87
C ASN A 94 0.59 13.26 -0.41
N ILE A 95 0.25 12.01 -0.08
CA ILE A 95 -0.19 11.64 1.27
C ILE A 95 0.94 11.74 2.30
N THR A 96 2.19 11.58 1.87
CA THR A 96 3.38 11.67 2.73
C THR A 96 4.06 13.03 2.69
N LYS A 97 3.37 14.10 2.24
CA LYS A 97 3.79 15.47 2.59
C LYS A 97 3.56 15.67 4.07
N GLU A 98 4.47 16.30 4.79
CA GLU A 98 4.39 16.45 6.24
C GLU A 98 3.01 16.94 6.73
N LYS A 99 2.47 18.01 6.11
CA LYS A 99 1.13 18.52 6.40
C LYS A 99 0.03 17.46 6.21
N ASN A 100 0.07 16.73 5.09
CA ASN A 100 -0.96 15.74 4.75
C ASN A 100 -0.84 14.48 5.60
N TRP A 101 0.39 14.07 5.91
CA TRP A 101 0.65 12.92 6.77
C TRP A 101 0.20 13.19 8.20
N ASN A 102 0.50 14.38 8.74
CA ASN A 102 0.00 14.80 10.04
C ASN A 102 -1.53 14.91 10.05
N LEU A 103 -2.16 15.39 8.97
CA LEU A 103 -3.61 15.38 8.84
C LEU A 103 -4.19 13.96 8.91
N ILE A 104 -3.56 12.99 8.24
CA ILE A 104 -3.97 11.58 8.28
C ILE A 104 -3.82 11.03 9.69
N LYS A 105 -2.66 11.21 10.33
CA LYS A 105 -2.42 10.74 11.72
C LYS A 105 -3.44 11.32 12.70
N ASN A 106 -3.65 12.64 12.68
CA ASN A 106 -4.62 13.29 13.57
C ASN A 106 -6.05 12.75 13.36
N ARG A 107 -6.41 12.40 12.12
CA ARG A 107 -7.71 11.79 11.81
C ARG A 107 -7.84 10.38 12.39
N PHE A 108 -6.79 9.56 12.30
CA PHE A 108 -6.78 8.24 12.94
C PHE A 108 -6.80 8.34 14.46
N GLU A 109 -6.07 9.29 15.06
CA GLU A 109 -6.12 9.56 16.50
C GLU A 109 -7.53 9.94 16.98
N GLU A 110 -8.28 10.72 16.20
CA GLU A 110 -9.68 11.04 16.48
C GLU A 110 -10.54 9.78 16.48
N PHE A 111 -10.42 8.93 15.46
CA PHE A 111 -11.19 7.69 15.35
C PHE A 111 -10.87 6.68 16.43
N GLN A 112 -9.61 6.62 16.87
CA GLN A 112 -9.16 5.71 17.94
C GLN A 112 -9.66 6.11 19.34
N LYS A 113 -10.31 7.27 19.51
CA LYS A 113 -10.98 7.63 20.78
C LYS A 113 -12.20 6.77 21.07
N GLU A 114 -12.81 6.18 20.04
CA GLU A 114 -13.95 5.28 20.21
C GLU A 114 -13.47 3.90 20.69
N SER A 115 -13.56 3.64 22.00
CA SER A 115 -13.05 2.41 22.62
C SER A 115 -13.81 1.15 22.22
N ARG A 116 -15.01 1.26 21.61
CA ARG A 116 -15.79 0.12 21.12
C ARG A 116 -15.29 -0.40 19.78
N ILE A 117 -14.45 0.34 19.07
CA ILE A 117 -13.97 0.02 17.73
C ILE A 117 -12.45 -0.09 17.74
N GLU A 118 -11.95 -1.25 17.32
CA GLU A 118 -10.51 -1.49 17.17
C GLU A 118 -10.15 -1.73 15.70
N CYS A 119 -9.13 -1.04 15.19
CA CYS A 119 -8.65 -1.20 13.82
C CYS A 119 -7.37 -2.05 13.77
N HIS A 120 -7.52 -3.32 13.39
CA HIS A 120 -6.40 -4.28 13.25
C HIS A 120 -5.91 -4.45 11.80
N SER A 121 -6.46 -3.67 10.87
CA SER A 121 -6.10 -3.69 9.44
C SER A 121 -5.04 -2.65 9.06
N LEU A 122 -4.54 -1.86 10.02
CA LEU A 122 -3.44 -0.93 9.75
C LEU A 122 -2.20 -1.72 9.29
N PRO A 123 -1.46 -1.23 8.28
CA PRO A 123 -0.20 -1.84 7.88
C PRO A 123 0.78 -1.91 9.05
N VAL A 124 1.20 -3.12 9.35
CA VAL A 124 2.18 -3.43 10.39
C VAL A 124 3.58 -3.46 9.77
N LEU A 125 4.55 -2.97 10.53
CA LEU A 125 5.96 -3.07 10.20
C LEU A 125 6.57 -4.29 10.88
N SER A 126 7.38 -5.03 10.13
CA SER A 126 8.25 -6.04 10.72
C SER A 126 9.35 -5.37 11.53
N GLU A 127 9.51 -5.81 12.77
CA GLU A 127 10.58 -5.37 13.68
C GLU A 127 11.87 -6.19 13.49
N SER A 128 11.89 -7.16 12.56
CA SER A 128 13.04 -8.03 12.30
C SER A 128 13.31 -8.17 10.80
N GLU A 129 14.57 -8.07 10.40
CA GLU A 129 15.03 -8.32 9.03
C GLU A 129 14.68 -9.74 8.52
N LYS A 130 14.49 -10.70 9.43
CA LYS A 130 14.17 -12.09 9.08
C LYS A 130 12.70 -12.32 8.74
N ARG A 131 11.81 -11.35 9.02
CA ARG A 131 10.37 -11.46 8.77
C ARG A 131 9.93 -10.35 7.83
N SER A 132 9.12 -10.69 6.83
CA SER A 132 8.50 -9.69 5.96
C SER A 132 7.35 -8.98 6.66
N ASP A 133 7.03 -7.77 6.20
CA ASP A 133 5.85 -7.03 6.66
C ASP A 133 4.56 -7.83 6.42
N LYS A 134 4.45 -8.55 5.30
CA LYS A 134 3.32 -9.45 4.99
C LYS A 134 3.16 -10.52 6.09
N SER A 135 4.24 -11.15 6.52
CA SER A 135 4.20 -12.13 7.61
C SER A 135 3.82 -11.51 8.95
N ALA A 136 4.32 -10.30 9.25
CA ALA A 136 3.96 -9.56 10.45
C ALA A 136 2.46 -9.19 10.45
N GLN A 137 1.93 -8.78 9.29
CA GLN A 137 0.51 -8.46 9.10
C GLN A 137 -0.39 -9.69 9.31
N ILE A 138 -0.01 -10.84 8.73
CA ILE A 138 -0.75 -12.11 8.90
C ILE A 138 -0.79 -12.50 10.38
N LEU A 139 0.36 -12.42 11.06
CA LEU A 139 0.45 -12.73 12.49
C LEU A 139 -0.40 -11.78 13.33
N ASN A 140 -0.37 -10.47 13.04
CA ASN A 140 -1.20 -9.49 13.74
C ASN A 140 -2.69 -9.80 13.59
N TRP A 141 -3.13 -10.08 12.36
CA TRP A 141 -4.54 -10.40 12.09
C TRP A 141 -4.97 -11.69 12.79
N TRP A 142 -4.15 -12.74 12.72
CA TRP A 142 -4.41 -13.99 13.42
C TRP A 142 -4.57 -13.80 14.93
N GLN A 143 -3.63 -13.08 15.57
CA GLN A 143 -3.68 -12.84 17.03
C GLN A 143 -4.82 -11.92 17.46
N ARG A 144 -5.06 -10.84 16.71
CA ARG A 144 -5.99 -9.78 17.11
C ARG A 144 -7.43 -10.03 16.68
N VAL A 145 -7.65 -10.81 15.63
CA VAL A 145 -8.97 -11.10 15.09
C VAL A 145 -9.33 -12.56 15.35
N GLU A 146 -8.62 -13.52 14.77
CA GLU A 146 -9.03 -14.94 14.86
C GLU A 146 -8.98 -15.46 16.30
N GLN A 147 -7.85 -15.33 16.99
CA GLN A 147 -7.73 -15.86 18.35
C GLN A 147 -8.71 -15.22 19.33
N ARG A 148 -8.92 -13.90 19.24
CA ARG A 148 -9.86 -13.17 20.11
C ARG A 148 -11.33 -13.45 19.79
N SER A 149 -11.65 -14.00 18.61
CA SER A 149 -13.03 -14.37 18.25
C SER A 149 -13.44 -15.74 18.79
N ILE A 150 -12.47 -16.53 19.26
CA ILE A 150 -12.70 -17.88 19.81
C ILE A 150 -12.96 -17.83 21.34
N VAL A 151 -12.47 -16.78 22.01
CA VAL A 151 -12.57 -16.56 23.45
C VAL A 151 -13.76 -15.66 23.76
#